data_AF-A0A6I5ZZC2-F1
#
_entry.id   AF-A0A6I5ZZC2-F1
#
_cell.length_a   1.000
_cell.length_b   1.000
_cell.length_c   1.000
_cell.angle_alpha   90.00
_cell.angle_beta   90.00
_cell.angle_gamma   90.00
#
_symmetry.space_group_name_H-M   'P 1'
#
loop_
_entity.id
_entity.type
_entity.pdbx_description
1 polymer ?
#
loop_
_entity_poly.entity_id
_entity_poly.type
_entity_poly.pdbx_seq_one_letter_code
_entity_poly.pdbx_strand_id
1 'polypeptide(L)'
;MDHPDDDAPPAAPGLHDPEDALAAAVAGAPATDAPAGAEGGTAAGPGGLDDHVAAWVARVVETYPRPVHPLTREWDVSVQGLVRLVPLLPRFATAPLALLDRLGAVTVGPERVGLDGTDVEWDRVVEVRTEPAWACLSAAALEADLARFVTVLPPVPGRGWLVRRVSELLLSLYLAVLPAEGDGAPVADLEAALAEDGGPLLDHVVTSVTFTRRFGQGEATASVPSALLQLALPGTAEVIVRTARDRGVAVTRLAPEETGVGSVVTRAATWRRTALTLRDDVAARWGGR
;
A
#
# COMPACT_ATOMS: atom_id res chain seq x y z
N MET A 1 -0.86 36.54 -52.36
CA MET A 1 -1.55 35.24 -52.34
C MET A 1 -0.85 34.45 -51.24
N ASP A 2 -1.39 34.57 -50.04
CA ASP A 2 -0.88 33.99 -48.80
C ASP A 2 -0.89 32.47 -48.87
N HIS A 3 0.23 31.85 -48.47
CA HIS A 3 0.30 30.44 -48.15
C HIS A 3 0.49 30.38 -46.63
N PRO A 4 -0.47 29.89 -45.83
CA PRO A 4 -0.29 29.79 -44.40
C PRO A 4 0.60 28.59 -44.08
N ASP A 5 1.59 28.82 -43.22
CA ASP A 5 2.38 27.82 -42.52
C ASP A 5 1.47 26.86 -41.76
N ASP A 6 1.50 25.58 -42.14
CA ASP A 6 0.94 24.46 -41.38
C ASP A 6 2.04 23.91 -40.46
N ASP A 7 2.38 24.71 -39.45
CA ASP A 7 3.30 24.31 -38.38
C ASP A 7 2.46 23.62 -37.28
N ALA A 8 2.12 22.35 -37.53
CA ALA A 8 1.59 21.47 -36.50
C ALA A 8 2.67 21.29 -35.41
N PRO A 9 2.36 21.53 -34.12
CA PRO A 9 3.33 21.33 -33.05
C PRO A 9 3.76 19.86 -33.01
N PRO A 10 5.05 19.55 -32.78
CA PRO A 10 5.50 18.18 -32.68
C PRO A 10 4.72 17.49 -31.56
N ALA A 11 4.12 16.34 -31.90
CA ALA A 11 3.42 15.49 -30.95
C ALA A 11 4.30 15.30 -29.71
N ALA A 12 3.73 15.60 -28.54
CA ALA A 12 4.39 15.38 -27.26
C ALA A 12 4.89 13.93 -27.21
N PRO A 13 6.14 13.67 -26.77
CA PRO A 13 6.64 12.31 -26.63
C PRO A 13 5.68 11.55 -25.73
N GLY A 14 5.16 10.43 -26.24
CA GLY A 14 4.15 9.63 -25.59
C GLY A 14 4.53 9.33 -24.14
N LEU A 15 3.66 9.73 -23.22
CA LEU A 15 3.58 9.11 -21.91
C LEU A 15 3.31 7.63 -22.18
N HIS A 16 4.36 6.80 -22.09
CA HIS A 16 4.19 5.36 -22.01
C HIS A 16 3.19 5.08 -20.90
N ASP A 17 2.20 4.25 -21.20
CA ASP A 17 1.26 3.78 -20.19
C ASP A 17 2.10 3.22 -19.02
N PRO A 18 1.87 3.64 -17.77
CA PRO A 18 2.55 3.07 -16.61
C PRO A 18 2.52 1.53 -16.60
N GLU A 19 1.45 0.92 -17.14
CA GLU A 19 1.33 -0.52 -17.31
C GLU A 19 2.37 -1.08 -18.30
N ASP A 20 2.53 -0.44 -19.47
CA ASP A 20 3.52 -0.81 -20.47
C ASP A 20 4.97 -0.67 -19.94
N ALA A 21 5.22 0.37 -19.13
CA ALA A 21 6.52 0.59 -18.51
C ALA A 21 6.89 -0.49 -17.47
N LEU A 22 5.90 -0.96 -16.70
CA LEU A 22 6.06 -2.06 -15.75
C LEU A 22 6.27 -3.39 -16.48
N ALA A 23 5.42 -3.69 -17.48
CA ALA A 23 5.52 -4.89 -18.30
C ALA A 23 6.88 -4.98 -19.02
N ALA A 24 7.34 -3.88 -19.63
CA ALA A 24 8.65 -3.82 -20.28
C ALA A 24 9.82 -3.99 -19.29
N ALA A 25 9.71 -3.43 -18.09
CA ALA A 25 10.75 -3.57 -17.06
C ALA A 25 10.88 -5.01 -16.55
N VAL A 26 9.77 -5.74 -16.44
CA VAL A 26 9.75 -7.15 -16.04
C VAL A 26 10.22 -8.06 -17.19
N ALA A 27 9.78 -7.79 -18.43
CA ALA A 27 10.14 -8.59 -19.60
C ALA A 27 11.64 -8.50 -19.98
N GLY A 28 12.32 -7.40 -19.64
CA GLY A 28 13.75 -7.21 -19.90
C GLY A 28 14.70 -7.87 -18.89
N ALA A 29 14.20 -8.57 -17.87
CA ALA A 29 15.04 -9.20 -16.86
C ALA A 29 15.63 -10.53 -17.37
N PRO A 30 16.97 -10.73 -17.35
CA PRO A 30 17.51 -12.07 -17.58
C PRO A 30 17.01 -13.01 -16.48
N ALA A 31 16.46 -14.14 -16.88
CA ALA A 31 16.20 -15.27 -15.99
C ALA A 31 17.56 -15.84 -15.55
N THR A 32 18.19 -15.24 -14.54
CA THR A 32 19.29 -15.90 -13.86
C THR A 32 18.70 -16.94 -12.93
N ASP A 33 18.76 -18.18 -13.39
CA ASP A 33 18.35 -19.39 -12.70
C ASP A 33 18.84 -19.41 -11.25
N ALA A 34 17.91 -19.75 -10.36
CA ALA A 34 18.24 -20.33 -9.06
C ALA A 34 18.98 -21.66 -9.29
N PRO A 35 19.98 -22.04 -8.47
CA PRO A 35 20.57 -23.35 -8.61
C PRO A 35 19.53 -24.42 -8.29
N ALA A 36 19.37 -25.36 -9.23
CA ALA A 36 18.73 -26.64 -9.02
C ALA A 36 19.39 -27.35 -7.83
N GLY A 37 18.61 -27.68 -6.80
CA GLY A 37 19.12 -28.41 -5.64
C GLY A 37 18.24 -28.34 -4.40
N ALA A 38 17.02 -28.87 -4.47
CA ALA A 38 16.31 -29.46 -3.34
C ALA A 38 15.08 -30.23 -3.86
N GLU A 39 15.31 -31.43 -4.39
CA GLU A 39 14.24 -32.42 -4.49
C GLU A 39 13.90 -32.88 -3.07
N GLY A 40 12.77 -32.39 -2.57
CA GLY A 40 12.12 -32.86 -1.35
C GLY A 40 10.62 -32.77 -1.60
N GLY A 41 10.05 -33.83 -2.18
CA GLY A 41 8.63 -33.89 -2.52
C GLY A 41 7.75 -33.64 -1.29
N THR A 42 6.78 -32.74 -1.45
CA THR A 42 5.62 -32.65 -0.57
C THR A 42 4.40 -32.49 -1.46
N ALA A 43 3.42 -33.38 -1.26
CA ALA A 43 2.17 -33.39 -1.98
C ALA A 43 1.47 -32.03 -1.90
N ALA A 44 1.06 -31.50 -3.06
CA ALA A 44 0.23 -30.31 -3.16
C ALA A 44 -1.12 -30.58 -2.48
N GLY A 45 -1.28 -30.07 -1.25
CA GLY A 45 -2.57 -29.82 -0.63
C GLY A 45 -3.21 -28.55 -1.20
N PRO A 46 -4.47 -28.25 -0.86
CA PRO A 46 -5.23 -27.15 -1.46
C PRO A 46 -4.56 -25.80 -1.16
N GLY A 47 -4.38 -25.00 -2.21
CA GLY A 47 -3.61 -23.75 -2.21
C GLY A 47 -4.22 -22.70 -1.29
N GLY A 48 -3.57 -22.46 -0.15
CA GLY A 48 -3.92 -21.36 0.76
C GLY A 48 -3.21 -20.06 0.35
N LEU A 49 -3.69 -18.91 0.85
CA LEU A 49 -3.01 -17.62 0.64
C LEU A 49 -1.52 -17.64 1.04
N ASP A 50 -1.16 -18.49 2.01
CA ASP A 50 0.22 -18.70 2.44
C ASP A 50 1.14 -19.23 1.33
N ASP A 51 0.61 -19.93 0.33
CA ASP A 51 1.37 -20.42 -0.83
C ASP A 51 1.70 -19.29 -1.82
N HIS A 52 0.98 -18.16 -1.76
CA HIS A 52 1.19 -16.99 -2.61
C HIS A 52 2.17 -15.98 -2.02
N VAL A 53 2.48 -16.07 -0.73
CA VAL A 53 3.47 -15.23 -0.06
C VAL A 53 4.86 -15.77 -0.37
N ALA A 54 5.72 -14.94 -0.98
CA ALA A 54 7.09 -15.36 -1.24
C ALA A 54 7.80 -15.69 0.08
N ALA A 55 8.34 -16.91 0.20
CA ALA A 55 8.93 -17.41 1.44
C ALA A 55 10.03 -16.50 2.05
N TRP A 56 10.74 -15.74 1.21
CA TRP A 56 11.73 -14.77 1.69
C TRP A 56 11.07 -13.55 2.35
N VAL A 57 9.92 -13.10 1.84
CA VAL A 57 9.14 -11.98 2.40
C VAL A 57 8.62 -12.36 3.78
N ALA A 58 7.95 -13.52 3.88
CA ALA A 58 7.45 -14.03 5.16
C ALA A 58 8.56 -14.07 6.22
N ARG A 59 9.73 -14.61 5.86
CA ARG A 59 10.89 -14.66 6.76
C ARG A 59 11.39 -13.28 7.19
N VAL A 60 11.51 -12.36 6.24
CA VAL A 60 11.99 -11.00 6.51
C VAL A 60 11.01 -10.27 7.43
N VAL A 61 9.71 -10.34 7.14
CA VAL A 61 8.66 -9.72 7.96
C VAL A 61 8.64 -10.33 9.37
N GLU A 62 8.72 -11.65 9.50
CA GLU A 62 8.72 -12.34 10.80
C GLU A 62 9.90 -11.89 11.68
N THR A 63 11.08 -11.73 11.08
CA THR A 63 12.31 -11.42 11.82
C THR A 63 12.59 -9.93 11.99
N TYR A 64 11.86 -9.06 11.27
CA TYR A 64 12.10 -7.62 11.34
C TYR A 64 11.82 -7.08 12.75
N PRO A 65 12.67 -6.23 13.33
CA PRO A 65 12.40 -5.67 14.65
C PRO A 65 11.09 -4.88 14.63
N ARG A 66 10.25 -5.03 15.65
CA ARG A 66 9.04 -4.22 15.84
C ARG A 66 9.36 -2.98 16.70
N PRO A 67 8.68 -1.84 16.49
CA PRO A 67 8.83 -0.71 17.38
C PRO A 67 8.20 -1.04 18.74
N VAL A 68 8.82 -0.59 19.83
CA VAL A 68 8.35 -0.83 21.20
C VAL A 68 8.14 0.52 21.90
N HIS A 69 7.05 0.65 22.64
CA HIS A 69 6.78 1.83 23.45
C HIS A 69 7.16 1.61 24.93
N PRO A 70 7.86 2.56 25.59
CA PRO A 70 8.28 3.87 25.08
C PRO A 70 9.46 3.77 24.12
N LEU A 71 9.46 4.62 23.08
CA LEU A 71 10.55 4.69 22.10
C LEU A 71 11.79 5.31 22.74
N THR A 72 12.85 4.52 22.88
CA THR A 72 14.16 4.98 23.36
C THR A 72 15.16 5.23 22.23
N ARG A 73 14.86 4.76 21.02
CA ARG A 73 15.68 4.89 19.81
C ARG A 73 14.78 5.04 18.59
N GLU A 74 15.34 5.56 17.52
CA GLU A 74 14.66 5.56 16.23
C GLU A 74 14.44 4.13 15.73
N TRP A 75 13.29 3.94 15.12
CA TRP A 75 12.89 2.76 14.40
C TRP A 75 12.37 3.19 13.03
N ASP A 76 12.79 2.50 12.00
CA ASP A 76 12.36 2.74 10.63
C ASP A 76 12.13 1.41 9.92
N VAL A 77 11.23 1.44 8.94
CA VAL A 77 11.06 0.40 7.93
C VAL A 77 10.85 1.08 6.58
N SER A 78 11.39 0.51 5.51
CA SER A 78 11.11 0.92 4.14
C SER A 78 11.16 -0.28 3.19
N VAL A 79 10.59 -0.12 1.98
CA VAL A 79 10.69 -1.13 0.93
C VAL A 79 12.15 -1.47 0.65
N GLN A 80 13.02 -0.46 0.57
CA GLN A 80 14.46 -0.67 0.44
C GLN A 80 15.01 -1.52 1.60
N GLY A 81 14.68 -1.14 2.84
CA GLY A 81 15.17 -1.81 4.04
C GLY A 81 14.86 -3.31 4.02
N LEU A 82 13.64 -3.69 3.63
CA LEU A 82 13.25 -5.09 3.51
C LEU A 82 13.91 -5.79 2.32
N VAL A 83 13.97 -5.16 1.14
CA VAL A 83 14.59 -5.79 -0.05
C VAL A 83 16.09 -6.03 0.15
N ARG A 84 16.78 -5.21 0.97
CA ARG A 84 18.19 -5.45 1.32
C ARG A 84 18.42 -6.73 2.11
N LEU A 85 17.37 -7.28 2.74
CA LEU A 85 17.41 -8.55 3.47
C LEU A 85 17.16 -9.77 2.58
N VAL A 86 16.93 -9.57 1.27
CA VAL A 86 16.81 -10.65 0.29
C VAL A 86 18.11 -11.49 0.26
N PRO A 87 18.01 -12.83 0.27
CA PRO A 87 19.17 -13.69 0.09
C PRO A 87 19.89 -13.38 -1.24
N LEU A 88 21.21 -13.21 -1.17
CA LEU A 88 22.08 -13.00 -2.35
C LEU A 88 21.78 -11.70 -3.12
N LEU A 89 21.71 -10.56 -2.41
CA LEU A 89 21.61 -9.24 -3.04
C LEU A 89 22.78 -8.98 -4.01
N PRO A 90 22.53 -8.82 -5.32
CA PRO A 90 23.59 -8.52 -6.27
C PRO A 90 24.17 -7.13 -6.05
N ARG A 91 25.49 -6.97 -6.21
CA ARG A 91 26.17 -5.68 -5.99
C ARG A 91 25.62 -4.53 -6.84
N PHE A 92 25.19 -4.82 -8.07
CA PHE A 92 24.61 -3.83 -8.98
C PHE A 92 23.28 -3.26 -8.50
N ALA A 93 22.56 -3.96 -7.61
CA ALA A 93 21.24 -3.53 -7.13
C ALA A 93 21.32 -2.54 -5.96
N THR A 94 22.50 -2.36 -5.36
CA THR A 94 22.67 -1.57 -4.12
C THR A 94 22.45 -0.06 -4.33
N ALA A 95 22.96 0.51 -5.42
CA ALA A 95 22.81 1.94 -5.71
C ALA A 95 21.38 2.33 -6.12
N PRO A 96 20.69 1.61 -7.02
CA PRO A 96 19.29 1.90 -7.33
C PRO A 96 18.34 1.71 -6.14
N LEU A 97 18.66 0.77 -5.23
CA LEU A 97 17.91 0.58 -3.99
C LEU A 97 17.87 1.85 -3.12
N ALA A 98 18.94 2.64 -3.09
CA ALA A 98 18.99 3.90 -2.35
C ALA A 98 17.89 4.90 -2.78
N LEU A 99 17.42 4.82 -4.02
CA LEU A 99 16.33 5.66 -4.53
C LEU A 99 14.96 5.26 -3.96
N LEU A 100 14.86 4.03 -3.43
CA LEU A 100 13.62 3.48 -2.87
C LEU A 100 13.52 3.68 -1.36
N ASP A 101 14.51 4.31 -0.73
CA ASP A 101 14.58 4.48 0.72
C ASP A 101 13.39 5.26 1.28
N ARG A 102 12.83 6.18 0.49
CA ARG A 102 11.67 6.99 0.86
C ARG A 102 10.34 6.28 0.63
N LEU A 103 10.29 5.27 -0.22
CA LEU A 103 9.02 4.69 -0.67
C LEU A 103 8.55 3.62 0.31
N GLY A 104 7.32 3.79 0.80
CA GLY A 104 6.77 2.98 1.88
C GLY A 104 7.43 3.22 3.22
N ALA A 105 8.26 4.26 3.36
CA ALA A 105 9.04 4.45 4.57
C ALA A 105 8.16 4.86 5.73
N VAL A 106 8.27 4.16 6.86
CA VAL A 106 7.61 4.52 8.11
C VAL A 106 8.69 4.64 9.17
N THR A 107 8.83 5.86 9.71
CA THR A 107 9.84 6.18 10.72
C THR A 107 9.12 6.59 12.01
N VAL A 108 9.55 6.06 13.14
CA VAL A 108 9.08 6.52 14.44
C VAL A 108 10.23 6.51 15.45
N GLY A 109 10.43 7.65 16.11
CA GLY A 109 11.47 7.82 17.11
C GLY A 109 11.01 8.72 18.27
N PRO A 110 11.89 8.94 19.26
CA PRO A 110 11.60 9.86 20.35
C PRO A 110 11.47 11.31 19.87
N GLU A 111 12.15 11.72 18.81
CA GLU A 111 12.19 13.12 18.37
C GLU A 111 11.31 13.39 17.15
N ARG A 112 11.10 12.38 16.30
CA ARG A 112 10.40 12.53 15.01
C ARG A 112 9.50 11.35 14.65
N VAL A 113 8.59 11.60 13.74
CA VAL A 113 7.75 10.62 13.03
C VAL A 113 7.81 10.92 11.54
N GLY A 114 7.78 9.89 10.70
CA GLY A 114 7.88 10.05 9.26
C GLY A 114 7.04 9.05 8.48
N LEU A 115 6.49 9.55 7.38
CA LEU A 115 5.77 8.76 6.36
C LEU A 115 6.35 9.08 4.98
N ASP A 116 6.62 8.04 4.21
CA ASP A 116 7.13 8.09 2.84
C ASP A 116 8.33 9.04 2.65
N GLY A 117 9.27 8.97 3.60
CA GLY A 117 10.49 9.77 3.61
C GLY A 117 10.23 11.26 3.84
N THR A 118 9.10 11.61 4.47
CA THR A 118 8.84 12.94 5.04
C THR A 118 8.87 12.82 6.56
N ASP A 119 10.03 13.10 7.15
CA ASP A 119 10.22 13.10 8.60
C ASP A 119 9.85 14.45 9.21
N VAL A 120 9.15 14.40 10.34
CA VAL A 120 8.63 15.57 11.05
C VAL A 120 8.96 15.44 12.54
N GLU A 121 9.57 16.48 13.09
CA GLU A 121 9.81 16.57 14.54
C GLU A 121 8.47 16.66 15.28
N TRP A 122 8.34 15.94 16.40
CA TRP A 122 7.08 15.82 17.13
C TRP A 122 6.51 17.15 17.61
N ASP A 123 7.35 18.14 17.91
CA ASP A 123 6.96 19.48 18.33
C ASP A 123 6.24 20.28 17.22
N ARG A 124 6.40 19.85 15.96
CA ARG A 124 5.73 20.46 14.81
C ARG A 124 4.47 19.71 14.40
N VAL A 125 4.27 18.49 14.89
CA VAL A 125 3.10 17.67 14.56
C VAL A 125 1.85 18.26 15.23
N VAL A 126 0.82 18.45 14.42
CA VAL A 126 -0.48 19.01 14.84
C VAL A 126 -1.50 17.88 15.04
N GLU A 127 -1.54 16.95 14.09
CA GLU A 127 -2.53 15.87 14.06
C GLU A 127 -1.91 14.61 13.47
N VAL A 128 -2.22 13.46 14.06
CA VAL A 128 -2.00 12.14 13.47
C VAL A 128 -3.35 11.54 13.12
N ARG A 129 -3.57 11.26 11.83
CA ARG A 129 -4.80 10.65 11.33
C ARG A 129 -4.60 9.16 11.11
N THR A 130 -5.59 8.38 11.54
CA THR A 130 -5.66 6.94 11.31
C THR A 130 -6.96 6.58 10.63
N GLU A 131 -6.89 5.65 9.68
CA GLU A 131 -8.03 5.10 8.93
C GLU A 131 -7.91 3.59 8.87
N PRO A 132 -9.03 2.86 8.73
CA PRO A 132 -8.99 1.44 8.41
C PRO A 132 -8.17 1.19 7.14
N ALA A 133 -7.35 0.15 7.13
CA ALA A 133 -6.50 -0.18 5.99
C ALA A 133 -7.26 -0.34 4.67
N TRP A 134 -8.45 -0.94 4.69
CA TRP A 134 -9.28 -1.09 3.49
C TRP A 134 -9.63 0.24 2.80
N ALA A 135 -9.60 1.37 3.53
CA ALA A 135 -9.91 2.68 2.96
C ALA A 135 -8.77 3.24 2.09
N CYS A 136 -7.53 2.82 2.33
CA CYS A 136 -6.35 3.26 1.58
C CYS A 136 -5.76 2.15 0.68
N LEU A 137 -6.14 0.88 0.89
CA LEU A 137 -5.67 -0.25 0.10
C LEU A 137 -6.63 -0.57 -1.06
N SER A 138 -6.17 -0.36 -2.29
CA SER A 138 -6.82 -0.87 -3.50
C SER A 138 -5.79 -1.39 -4.49
N ALA A 139 -6.18 -2.35 -5.32
CA ALA A 139 -5.30 -2.87 -6.38
C ALA A 139 -4.83 -1.75 -7.32
N ALA A 140 -5.73 -0.85 -7.73
CA ALA A 140 -5.39 0.30 -8.56
C ALA A 140 -4.40 1.27 -7.89
N ALA A 141 -4.54 1.51 -6.58
CA ALA A 141 -3.58 2.34 -5.85
C ALA A 141 -2.22 1.65 -5.72
N LEU A 142 -2.19 0.33 -5.52
CA LEU A 142 -0.96 -0.46 -5.51
C LEU A 142 -0.27 -0.44 -6.87
N GLU A 143 -1.02 -0.61 -7.96
CA GLU A 143 -0.51 -0.52 -9.34
C GLU A 143 0.05 0.87 -9.65
N ALA A 144 -0.66 1.93 -9.25
CA ALA A 144 -0.19 3.30 -9.41
C ALA A 144 1.11 3.58 -8.63
N ASP A 145 1.23 3.05 -7.41
CA ASP A 145 2.47 3.15 -6.64
C ASP A 145 3.58 2.33 -7.31
N LEU A 146 3.33 1.09 -7.75
CA LEU A 146 4.25 0.24 -8.54
C LEU A 146 4.78 0.96 -9.79
N ALA A 147 3.90 1.63 -10.53
CA ALA A 147 4.30 2.45 -11.66
C ALA A 147 5.22 3.62 -11.26
N ARG A 148 4.93 4.27 -10.12
CA ARG A 148 5.81 5.30 -9.55
C ARG A 148 7.19 4.75 -9.22
N PHE A 149 7.29 3.53 -8.69
CA PHE A 149 8.60 2.88 -8.47
C PHE A 149 9.40 2.74 -9.76
N VAL A 150 8.76 2.28 -10.84
CA VAL A 150 9.41 2.04 -12.14
C VAL A 150 9.93 3.34 -12.76
N THR A 151 9.21 4.44 -12.59
CA THR A 151 9.60 5.76 -13.14
C THR A 151 10.79 6.40 -12.41
N VAL A 152 10.94 6.17 -11.11
CA VAL A 152 12.06 6.70 -10.31
C VAL A 152 13.37 5.93 -10.58
N LEU A 153 13.26 4.66 -10.99
CA LEU A 153 14.44 3.82 -11.23
C LEU A 153 15.10 4.13 -12.58
N PRO A 154 16.37 4.58 -12.60
CA PRO A 154 17.06 4.84 -13.85
C PRO A 154 17.18 3.55 -14.67
N PRO A 155 17.23 3.65 -16.01
CA PRO A 155 17.38 2.49 -16.89
C PRO A 155 18.81 1.94 -16.81
N VAL A 156 19.10 1.20 -15.73
CA VAL A 156 20.41 0.63 -15.43
C VAL A 156 20.38 -0.90 -15.42
N PRO A 157 21.52 -1.57 -15.66
CA PRO A 157 21.63 -3.01 -15.50
C PRO A 157 21.17 -3.44 -14.10
N GLY A 158 20.24 -4.39 -14.04
CA GLY A 158 19.67 -4.87 -12.78
C GLY A 158 18.37 -4.22 -12.34
N ARG A 159 17.86 -3.22 -13.07
CA ARG A 159 16.53 -2.64 -12.80
C ARG A 159 15.44 -3.70 -12.78
N GLY A 160 15.40 -4.60 -13.76
CA GLY A 160 14.38 -5.66 -13.83
C GLY A 160 14.41 -6.60 -12.62
N TRP A 161 15.59 -6.92 -12.11
CA TRP A 161 15.74 -7.71 -10.87
C TRP A 161 15.14 -6.96 -9.67
N LEU A 162 15.43 -5.66 -9.55
CA LEU A 162 14.94 -4.85 -8.45
C LEU A 162 13.42 -4.68 -8.50
N VAL A 163 12.88 -4.35 -9.67
CA VAL A 163 11.42 -4.26 -9.90
C VAL A 163 10.76 -5.57 -9.52
N ARG A 164 11.30 -6.72 -9.97
CA ARG A 164 10.75 -8.03 -9.60
C ARG A 164 10.72 -8.26 -8.10
N ARG A 165 11.81 -7.94 -7.37
CA ARG A 165 11.85 -8.13 -5.89
C ARG A 165 10.91 -7.19 -5.14
N VAL A 166 10.78 -5.95 -5.59
CA VAL A 166 9.83 -4.99 -5.02
C VAL A 166 8.40 -5.45 -5.29
N SER A 167 8.09 -5.89 -6.52
CA SER A 167 6.78 -6.43 -6.86
C SER A 167 6.46 -7.71 -6.06
N GLU A 168 7.40 -8.64 -5.94
CA GLU A 168 7.27 -9.84 -5.09
C GLU A 168 6.97 -9.45 -3.64
N LEU A 169 7.69 -8.46 -3.08
CA LEU A 169 7.45 -7.95 -1.72
C LEU A 169 6.05 -7.37 -1.59
N LEU A 170 5.71 -6.37 -2.38
CA LEU A 170 4.46 -5.62 -2.22
C LEU A 170 3.24 -6.49 -2.51
N LEU A 171 3.31 -7.37 -3.51
CA LEU A 171 2.23 -8.33 -3.78
C LEU A 171 2.08 -9.34 -2.64
N SER A 172 3.18 -9.86 -2.09
CA SER A 172 3.12 -10.76 -0.94
C SER A 172 2.50 -10.08 0.29
N LEU A 173 2.86 -8.82 0.56
CA LEU A 173 2.27 -8.05 1.65
C LEU A 173 0.78 -7.76 1.40
N TYR A 174 0.42 -7.43 0.17
CA TYR A 174 -0.97 -7.16 -0.21
C TYR A 174 -1.84 -8.41 -0.04
N LEU A 175 -1.40 -9.56 -0.57
CA LEU A 175 -2.12 -10.83 -0.47
C LEU A 175 -2.22 -11.34 0.97
N ALA A 176 -1.20 -11.09 1.80
CA ALA A 176 -1.23 -11.46 3.23
C ALA A 176 -2.26 -10.65 4.06
N VAL A 177 -2.68 -9.49 3.55
CA VAL A 177 -3.66 -8.62 4.22
C VAL A 177 -5.08 -8.91 3.75
N LEU A 178 -5.24 -9.46 2.53
CA LEU A 178 -6.56 -9.83 2.01
C LEU A 178 -7.14 -11.03 2.79
N PRO A 179 -8.46 -11.05 3.02
CA PRO A 179 -9.11 -12.23 3.58
C PRO A 179 -8.93 -13.41 2.64
N ALA A 180 -8.76 -14.61 3.21
CA ALA A 180 -8.76 -15.85 2.44
C ALA A 180 -10.02 -15.91 1.58
N GLU A 181 -9.85 -16.06 0.26
CA GLU A 181 -10.97 -16.29 -0.64
C GLU A 181 -11.64 -17.60 -0.23
N GLY A 182 -12.72 -17.50 0.54
CA GLY A 182 -13.65 -18.60 0.70
C GLY A 182 -14.32 -18.86 -0.64
N ASP A 183 -14.43 -20.13 -1.03
CA ASP A 183 -15.05 -20.59 -2.28
C ASP A 183 -16.36 -19.82 -2.60
N GLY A 184 -16.27 -18.79 -3.46
CA GLY A 184 -17.41 -18.16 -4.13
C GLY A 184 -18.39 -17.35 -3.28
N ALA A 185 -18.01 -16.85 -2.10
CA ALA A 185 -18.94 -16.09 -1.27
C ALA A 185 -19.21 -14.66 -1.84
N PRO A 186 -20.47 -14.25 -2.07
CA PRO A 186 -20.80 -12.90 -2.55
C PRO A 186 -20.32 -11.81 -1.58
N VAL A 187 -20.09 -10.59 -2.09
CA VAL A 187 -19.59 -9.39 -1.36
C VAL A 187 -20.31 -9.10 -0.01
N ALA A 188 -21.53 -9.61 0.19
CA ALA A 188 -22.24 -9.51 1.47
C ALA A 188 -21.59 -10.36 2.59
N ASP A 189 -20.98 -11.49 2.25
CA ASP A 189 -20.25 -12.35 3.17
C ASP A 189 -18.87 -11.80 3.50
N LEU A 190 -18.31 -10.91 2.68
CA LEU A 190 -17.06 -10.20 2.98
C LEU A 190 -17.24 -9.23 4.16
N GLU A 191 -18.37 -8.52 4.22
CA GLU A 191 -18.67 -7.61 5.34
C GLU A 191 -18.91 -8.38 6.65
N ALA A 192 -19.56 -9.54 6.58
CA ALA A 192 -19.73 -10.45 7.71
C ALA A 192 -18.41 -11.14 8.13
N ALA A 193 -17.60 -11.61 7.17
CA ALA A 193 -16.30 -12.24 7.42
C ALA A 193 -15.27 -11.24 8.00
N LEU A 194 -15.28 -9.99 7.52
CA LEU A 194 -14.50 -8.92 8.11
C LEU A 194 -14.97 -8.61 9.53
N ALA A 195 -16.28 -8.63 9.80
CA ALA A 195 -16.86 -8.36 11.11
C ALA A 195 -16.65 -9.49 12.15
N GLU A 196 -16.59 -10.75 11.73
CA GLU A 196 -16.41 -11.88 12.65
C GLU A 196 -14.96 -12.14 13.06
N ASP A 197 -13.98 -11.93 12.16
CA ASP A 197 -12.56 -12.26 12.41
C ASP A 197 -11.62 -11.05 12.63
N GLY A 198 -12.10 -9.81 12.50
CA GLY A 198 -11.27 -8.63 12.82
C GLY A 198 -9.95 -8.60 12.02
N GLY A 199 -10.01 -8.94 10.74
CA GLY A 199 -8.82 -9.14 9.90
C GLY A 199 -8.00 -7.86 9.65
N PRO A 200 -6.77 -8.00 9.10
CA PRO A 200 -5.82 -6.88 8.92
C PRO A 200 -6.37 -5.69 8.12
N LEU A 201 -7.35 -5.91 7.26
CA LEU A 201 -8.02 -4.82 6.52
C LEU A 201 -8.82 -3.88 7.41
N LEU A 202 -9.32 -4.34 8.55
CA LEU A 202 -10.04 -3.52 9.52
C LEU A 202 -9.13 -2.79 10.50
N ASP A 203 -7.86 -3.19 10.58
CA ASP A 203 -6.89 -2.51 11.42
C ASP A 203 -6.66 -1.08 10.94
N HIS A 204 -6.51 -0.18 11.90
CA HIS A 204 -6.23 1.22 11.60
C HIS A 204 -4.74 1.44 11.39
N VAL A 205 -4.40 1.99 10.23
CA VAL A 205 -3.05 2.45 9.90
C VAL A 205 -2.98 3.97 10.01
N VAL A 206 -1.79 4.51 10.24
CA VAL A 206 -1.56 5.96 10.15
C VAL A 206 -1.54 6.33 8.67
N THR A 207 -2.53 7.12 8.25
CA THR A 207 -2.68 7.56 6.85
C THR A 207 -2.11 8.95 6.62
N SER A 208 -2.14 9.83 7.63
CA SER A 208 -1.47 11.11 7.51
C SER A 208 -0.98 11.71 8.83
N VAL A 209 0.04 12.56 8.69
CA VAL A 209 0.60 13.38 9.76
C VAL A 209 0.55 14.83 9.30
N THR A 210 -0.30 15.64 9.93
CA THR A 210 -0.41 17.07 9.68
C THR A 210 0.58 17.80 10.58
N PHE A 211 1.34 18.76 10.02
CA PHE A 211 2.40 19.46 10.74
C PHE A 211 2.50 20.93 10.37
N THR A 212 3.09 21.72 11.27
CA THR A 212 3.36 23.14 11.04
C THR A 212 4.63 23.33 10.19
N ARG A 213 4.55 24.25 9.22
CA ARG A 213 5.71 24.72 8.45
C ARG A 213 6.04 26.15 8.85
N ARG A 214 7.15 26.68 8.33
CA ARG A 214 7.50 28.11 8.52
C ARG A 214 6.36 29.04 8.08
N PHE A 215 5.60 28.62 7.07
CA PHE A 215 4.36 29.26 6.65
C PHE A 215 3.34 28.16 6.33
N GLY A 216 2.17 28.23 6.97
CA GLY A 216 1.08 27.28 6.77
C GLY A 216 1.31 25.89 7.38
N GLN A 217 0.55 24.91 6.90
CA GLN A 217 0.63 23.52 7.32
C GLN A 217 1.10 22.63 6.17
N GLY A 218 1.77 21.55 6.52
CA GLY A 218 2.08 20.44 5.63
C GLY A 218 1.33 19.19 6.06
N GLU A 219 1.20 18.26 5.14
CA GLU A 219 0.70 16.92 5.41
C GLU A 219 1.70 15.92 4.82
N ALA A 220 2.08 14.92 5.61
CA ALA A 220 2.76 13.73 5.14
C ALA A 220 1.72 12.62 5.04
N THR A 221 1.59 12.00 3.88
CA THR A 221 0.56 10.97 3.60
C THR A 221 1.23 9.63 3.36
N ALA A 222 0.69 8.58 3.96
CA ALA A 222 1.13 7.22 3.73
C ALA A 222 0.72 6.74 2.34
N SER A 223 1.67 6.18 1.61
CA SER A 223 1.47 5.40 0.39
C SER A 223 0.90 4.02 0.70
N VAL A 224 0.46 3.30 -0.33
CA VAL A 224 0.02 1.91 -0.17
C VAL A 224 1.13 1.03 0.43
N PRO A 225 2.38 1.09 -0.05
CA PRO A 225 3.51 0.43 0.61
C PRO A 225 3.67 0.77 2.10
N SER A 226 3.50 2.04 2.50
CA SER A 226 3.58 2.44 3.92
C SER A 226 2.47 1.81 4.75
N ALA A 227 1.24 1.77 4.22
CA ALA A 227 0.11 1.11 4.88
C ALA A 227 0.35 -0.40 5.00
N LEU A 228 0.79 -1.06 3.92
CA LEU A 228 1.12 -2.50 3.92
C LEU A 228 2.23 -2.84 4.91
N LEU A 229 3.25 -2.00 5.04
CA LEU A 229 4.34 -2.21 6.01
C LEU A 229 3.87 -2.02 7.46
N GLN A 230 2.95 -1.09 7.72
CA GLN A 230 2.34 -0.94 9.06
C GLN A 230 1.53 -2.18 9.45
N LEU A 231 0.83 -2.80 8.50
CA LEU A 231 0.04 -4.02 8.72
C LEU A 231 0.93 -5.25 8.89
N ALA A 232 1.93 -5.39 8.02
CA ALA A 232 2.90 -6.49 8.07
C ALA A 232 3.75 -6.47 9.34
N LEU A 233 3.93 -5.29 9.94
CA LEU A 233 4.68 -5.09 11.17
C LEU A 233 3.75 -4.61 12.30
N PRO A 234 2.98 -5.51 12.93
CA PRO A 234 2.02 -5.17 13.98
C PRO A 234 2.64 -4.33 15.09
N GLY A 235 1.84 -3.40 15.62
CA GLY A 235 2.25 -2.44 16.64
C GLY A 235 2.85 -1.15 16.09
N THR A 236 3.18 -1.06 14.79
CA THR A 236 3.75 0.16 14.20
C THR A 236 2.81 1.36 14.33
N ALA A 237 1.58 1.24 13.85
CA ALA A 237 0.58 2.32 13.95
C ALA A 237 0.23 2.64 15.42
N GLU A 238 0.13 1.61 16.26
CA GLU A 238 -0.17 1.77 17.69
C GLU A 238 0.92 2.57 18.41
N VAL A 239 2.20 2.26 18.16
CA VAL A 239 3.32 2.99 18.76
C VAL A 239 3.30 4.45 18.33
N ILE A 240 3.11 4.75 17.04
CA ILE A 240 3.00 6.13 16.55
C ILE A 240 1.88 6.88 17.29
N VAL A 241 0.69 6.27 17.36
CA VAL A 241 -0.49 6.86 18.02
C VAL A 241 -0.27 7.07 19.52
N ARG A 242 0.32 6.10 20.21
CA ARG A 242 0.60 6.19 21.65
C ARG A 242 1.66 7.26 21.93
N THR A 243 2.71 7.31 21.12
CA THR A 243 3.76 8.34 21.18
C THR A 243 3.20 9.74 20.90
N ALA A 244 2.24 9.88 19.98
CA ALA A 244 1.53 11.13 19.71
C ALA A 244 0.70 11.58 20.94
N ARG A 245 -0.08 10.65 21.52
CA ARG A 245 -0.88 10.93 22.72
C ARG A 245 -0.05 11.38 23.91
N ASP A 246 1.07 10.72 24.17
CA ASP A 246 1.98 11.08 25.28
C ASP A 246 2.55 12.50 25.12
N ARG A 247 2.62 13.00 23.89
CA ARG A 247 3.09 14.36 23.57
C ARG A 247 1.97 15.39 23.47
N GLY A 248 0.72 15.00 23.71
CA GLY A 248 -0.44 15.88 23.59
C GLY A 248 -0.79 16.24 22.14
N VAL A 249 -0.31 15.48 21.15
CA VAL A 249 -0.67 15.63 19.74
C VAL A 249 -2.09 15.09 19.53
N ALA A 250 -2.90 15.79 18.72
CA ALA A 250 -4.24 15.32 18.39
C ALA A 250 -4.17 14.01 17.58
N VAL A 251 -4.96 13.01 17.95
CA VAL A 251 -5.10 11.77 17.18
C VAL A 251 -6.53 11.64 16.71
N THR A 252 -6.72 11.67 15.40
CA THR A 252 -8.02 11.49 14.75
C THR A 252 -8.11 10.07 14.21
N ARG A 253 -9.07 9.30 14.72
CA ARG A 253 -9.40 7.98 14.19
C ARG A 253 -10.69 8.10 13.40
N LEU A 254 -10.60 7.98 12.09
CA LEU A 254 -11.79 8.04 11.23
C LEU A 254 -12.55 6.72 11.32
N ALA A 255 -13.87 6.84 11.48
CA ALA A 255 -14.76 5.69 11.38
C ALA A 255 -14.79 5.18 9.92
N PRO A 256 -15.02 3.88 9.69
CA PRO A 256 -15.14 3.28 8.35
C PRO A 256 -15.98 4.11 7.36
N GLU A 257 -17.13 4.59 7.81
CA GLU A 257 -18.10 5.38 7.05
C GLU A 257 -17.66 6.82 6.73
N GLU A 258 -16.72 7.38 7.52
CA GLU A 258 -16.19 8.74 7.37
C GLU A 258 -15.01 8.80 6.40
N THR A 259 -14.44 7.64 6.07
CA THR A 259 -13.38 7.54 5.06
C THR A 259 -13.87 7.99 3.68
N GLY A 260 -12.94 8.41 2.81
CA GLY A 260 -13.28 8.81 1.45
C GLY A 260 -14.06 7.72 0.71
N VAL A 261 -13.61 6.47 0.82
CA VAL A 261 -14.27 5.30 0.21
C VAL A 261 -15.57 4.94 0.92
N GLY A 262 -15.59 4.89 2.24
CA GLY A 262 -16.79 4.56 3.03
C GLY A 262 -17.94 5.51 2.81
N SER A 263 -17.66 6.80 2.65
CA SER A 263 -18.68 7.80 2.35
C SER A 263 -19.33 7.57 0.98
N VAL A 264 -18.55 7.12 -0.02
CA VAL A 264 -19.03 6.79 -1.37
C VAL A 264 -19.86 5.51 -1.34
N VAL A 265 -19.40 4.47 -0.65
CA VAL A 265 -20.14 3.20 -0.48
C VAL A 265 -21.47 3.45 0.22
N THR A 266 -21.48 4.22 1.31
CA THR A 266 -22.69 4.59 2.06
C THR A 266 -23.69 5.35 1.17
N ARG A 267 -23.19 6.26 0.34
CA ARG A 267 -24.02 7.01 -0.62
C ARG A 267 -24.62 6.08 -1.68
N ALA A 268 -23.83 5.18 -2.24
CA ALA A 268 -24.28 4.21 -3.24
C ALA A 268 -25.33 3.24 -2.66
N ALA A 269 -25.11 2.72 -1.44
CA ALA A 269 -26.08 1.87 -0.75
C ALA A 269 -27.40 2.60 -0.48
N THR A 270 -27.33 3.91 -0.19
CA THR A 270 -28.52 4.75 -0.02
C THR A 270 -29.28 4.90 -1.33
N TRP A 271 -28.61 5.21 -2.45
CA TRP A 271 -29.25 5.28 -3.76
C TRP A 271 -29.88 3.94 -4.19
N ARG A 272 -29.18 2.83 -3.94
CA ARG A 272 -29.71 1.49 -4.23
C ARG A 272 -30.99 1.21 -3.46
N ARG A 273 -31.04 1.50 -2.15
CA ARG A 273 -32.24 1.33 -1.33
C ARG A 273 -33.40 2.17 -1.86
N THR A 274 -33.16 3.44 -2.16
CA THR A 274 -34.18 4.34 -2.72
C THR A 274 -34.72 3.83 -4.07
N ALA A 275 -33.84 3.34 -4.96
CA ALA A 275 -34.24 2.80 -6.24
C ALA A 275 -35.09 1.51 -6.11
N LEU A 276 -34.74 0.63 -5.17
CA LEU A 276 -35.51 -0.59 -4.89
C LEU A 276 -36.88 -0.25 -4.34
N THR A 277 -36.97 0.67 -3.37
CA THR A 277 -38.26 1.13 -2.84
C THR A 277 -39.14 1.74 -3.95
N LEU A 278 -38.56 2.57 -4.82
CA LEU A 278 -39.29 3.15 -5.95
C LEU A 278 -39.80 2.08 -6.93
N ARG A 279 -38.98 1.06 -7.21
CA ARG A 279 -39.37 -0.07 -8.07
C ARG A 279 -40.54 -0.84 -7.47
N ASP A 280 -40.47 -1.15 -6.18
CA ASP A 280 -41.50 -1.92 -5.48
C ASP A 280 -42.82 -1.12 -5.40
N ASP A 281 -42.74 0.20 -5.18
CA ASP A 281 -43.89 1.12 -5.24
C ASP A 281 -44.56 1.16 -6.63
N VAL A 282 -43.75 1.19 -7.70
CA VAL A 282 -44.27 1.16 -9.08
C VAL A 282 -44.93 -0.19 -9.38
N ALA A 283 -44.31 -1.29 -8.96
CA ALA A 283 -44.88 -2.63 -9.11
C ALA A 283 -46.19 -2.78 -8.34
N ALA A 284 -46.29 -2.26 -7.10
CA ALA A 284 -47.52 -2.30 -6.31
C ALA A 284 -48.64 -1.44 -6.93
N ARG A 285 -48.31 -0.27 -7.50
CA ARG A 285 -49.29 0.61 -8.14
C ARG A 285 -49.82 0.06 -9.46
N TRP A 286 -49.00 -0.64 -10.24
CA TRP A 286 -49.35 -1.04 -11.61
C TRP A 286 -49.46 -2.55 -11.86
N GLY A 287 -49.08 -3.40 -10.90
CA GLY A 287 -49.15 -4.86 -10.98
C GLY A 287 -50.48 -5.48 -10.53
N GLY A 288 -51.43 -4.69 -10.03
CA GLY A 288 -52.80 -5.13 -9.75
C GLY A 288 -53.70 -4.96 -10.97
N ARG A 289 -53.69 -5.94 -11.89
CA ARG A 289 -54.73 -6.14 -12.91
C ARG A 289 -54.89 -7.62 -13.21
#